data_AF-A0A3L6F4W2-F1
#
_entry.id   AF-A0A3L6F4W2-F1
#
_cell.length_a   1.000
_cell.length_b   1.000
_cell.length_c   1.000
_cell.angle_alpha   90.00
_cell.angle_beta   90.00
_cell.angle_gamma   90.00
#
_symmetry.space_group_name_H-M   'P 1'
#
loop_
_entity.id
_entity.type
_entity.pdbx_description
1 polymer ?
#
loop_
_entity_poly.entity_id
_entity_poly.type
_entity_poly.pdbx_seq_one_letter_code
_entity_poly.pdbx_strand_id
1 'polypeptide(L)'
;MDNNVQVIHTSVWTRQKRLRQLAKWKTAEEVAALIRSLPVEEQPKQIVVTRKGMLDPLEVHLLDFPNIVIKGSELQLPFQACLKIEKFGDLILKATEPQMVLYNIYDDWLKSISSYTAFSRIVLILRALHVNNEKAKMLLKPDKTNVNEPHHIWPSLNDEQWLKVECELRDLIISDYAKKNNVNTSALTQSEMRDIILGAEIAPPSQQRQQIAEIEKQSRETTQLTAVTTRTTIVHGDELIITTTSPYEQQAFTSKTDWRVRAISATNLYLHETGYNVATMSLQCQGSVAESAVDASSDVEIHGELELGALTSSLEHPGGALGELKHARRRHPRPIPWLEDEGPQIWVVE
;
A
#
# COMPACT_ATOMS: atom_id res chain seq x y z
N MET A 1 -7.12 -2.15 -25.88
CA MET A 1 -6.34 -1.90 -24.65
C MET A 1 -5.35 -3.02 -24.57
N ASP A 2 -4.14 -2.76 -25.05
CA ASP A 2 -3.09 -3.76 -25.04
C ASP A 2 -2.39 -3.69 -23.68
N ASN A 3 -2.13 -4.85 -23.09
CA ASN A 3 -1.46 -4.96 -21.80
C ASN A 3 -0.07 -5.50 -22.08
N ASN A 4 0.95 -4.80 -21.60
CA ASN A 4 2.32 -5.20 -21.88
C ASN A 4 2.85 -6.00 -20.69
N VAL A 5 3.36 -7.18 -20.98
CA VAL A 5 4.09 -8.00 -20.02
C VAL A 5 5.55 -7.97 -20.40
N GLN A 6 6.38 -7.43 -19.51
CA GLN A 6 7.81 -7.40 -19.72
C GLN A 6 8.51 -8.46 -18.88
N VAL A 7 9.33 -9.27 -19.54
CA VAL A 7 10.13 -10.31 -18.91
C VAL A 7 11.54 -9.80 -18.67
N ILE A 8 11.91 -9.65 -17.39
CA ILE A 8 13.27 -9.28 -16.98
C ILE A 8 14.08 -10.56 -16.74
N HIS A 9 15.04 -10.83 -17.61
CA HIS A 9 15.87 -12.03 -17.53
C HIS A 9 16.90 -11.98 -16.37
N THR A 10 17.36 -13.16 -15.93
CA THR A 10 18.29 -13.31 -14.80
C THR A 10 19.64 -12.60 -15.00
N SER A 11 20.04 -12.40 -16.25
CA SER A 11 21.27 -11.69 -16.63
C SER A 11 21.33 -10.27 -16.06
N VAL A 12 20.18 -9.58 -15.93
CA VAL A 12 20.09 -8.20 -15.41
C VAL A 12 20.55 -8.10 -13.96
N TRP A 13 20.40 -9.17 -13.18
CA TRP A 13 20.72 -9.20 -11.75
C TRP A 13 22.16 -9.62 -11.46
N THR A 14 22.91 -10.04 -12.49
CA THR A 14 24.24 -10.61 -12.32
C THR A 14 25.22 -9.53 -11.82
N ARG A 15 25.97 -9.84 -10.75
CA ARG A 15 26.96 -8.94 -10.10
C ARG A 15 26.39 -7.66 -9.48
N GLN A 16 25.08 -7.59 -9.26
CA GLN A 16 24.44 -6.43 -8.63
C GLN A 16 24.25 -6.64 -7.11
N LYS A 17 24.33 -5.54 -6.34
CA LYS A 17 24.03 -5.52 -4.90
C LYS A 17 22.71 -4.78 -4.66
N ARG A 18 22.06 -5.04 -3.51
CA ARG A 18 20.77 -4.42 -3.13
C ARG A 18 19.65 -4.61 -4.17
N LEU A 19 19.47 -5.86 -4.61
CA LEU A 19 18.53 -6.25 -5.68
C LEU A 19 17.10 -5.74 -5.49
N ARG A 20 16.59 -5.65 -4.25
CA ARG A 20 15.24 -5.12 -3.98
C ARG A 20 15.07 -3.66 -4.39
N GLN A 21 16.10 -2.84 -4.17
CA GLN A 21 16.07 -1.44 -4.60
C GLN A 21 16.25 -1.39 -6.11
N LEU A 22 17.25 -2.09 -6.64
CA LEU A 22 17.53 -2.13 -8.07
C LEU A 22 16.30 -2.56 -8.88
N ALA A 23 15.52 -3.51 -8.41
CA ALA A 23 14.33 -3.98 -9.11
C ALA A 23 13.33 -2.84 -9.37
N LYS A 24 13.11 -1.96 -8.40
CA LYS A 24 12.21 -0.82 -8.56
C LYS A 24 12.70 0.17 -9.61
N TRP A 25 13.99 0.49 -9.56
CA TRP A 25 14.63 1.39 -10.52
C TRP A 25 14.64 0.80 -11.93
N LYS A 26 14.92 -0.51 -12.05
CA LYS A 26 14.86 -1.20 -13.34
C LYS A 26 13.45 -1.26 -13.89
N THR A 27 12.44 -1.55 -13.07
CA THR A 27 11.03 -1.47 -13.52
C THR A 27 10.68 -0.06 -14.02
N ALA A 28 11.09 0.99 -13.32
CA ALA A 28 10.83 2.36 -13.74
C ALA A 28 11.56 2.75 -15.05
N GLU A 29 12.80 2.31 -15.21
CA GLU A 29 13.59 2.48 -16.45
C GLU A 29 12.89 1.85 -17.64
N GLU A 30 12.43 0.60 -17.49
CA GLU A 30 11.75 -0.15 -18.55
C GLU A 30 10.38 0.43 -18.89
N VAL A 31 9.61 0.90 -17.90
CA VAL A 31 8.36 1.63 -18.14
C VAL A 31 8.61 2.91 -18.92
N ALA A 32 9.66 3.66 -18.57
CA ALA A 32 10.02 4.87 -19.30
C ALA A 32 10.52 4.54 -20.73
N ALA A 33 11.23 3.44 -20.93
CA ALA A 33 11.65 2.97 -22.24
C ALA A 33 10.44 2.61 -23.12
N LEU A 34 9.44 1.94 -22.54
CA LEU A 34 8.18 1.62 -23.22
C LEU A 34 7.41 2.89 -23.63
N ILE A 35 7.30 3.89 -22.75
CA ILE A 35 6.62 5.14 -23.09
C ILE A 35 7.37 5.89 -24.20
N ARG A 36 8.71 5.86 -24.20
CA ARG A 36 9.53 6.43 -25.28
C ARG A 36 9.34 5.71 -26.62
N SER A 37 8.99 4.42 -26.62
CA SER A 37 8.75 3.67 -27.85
C SER A 37 7.38 3.89 -28.47
N LEU A 38 6.43 4.43 -27.68
CA LEU A 38 5.08 4.72 -28.15
C LEU A 38 5.00 6.10 -28.84
N PRO A 39 4.20 6.23 -29.91
CA PRO A 39 3.92 7.53 -30.50
C PRO A 39 3.17 8.43 -29.51
N VAL A 40 3.29 9.74 -29.68
CA VAL A 40 2.83 10.75 -28.68
C VAL A 40 1.32 10.66 -28.43
N GLU A 41 0.56 10.17 -29.41
CA GLU A 41 -0.89 9.96 -29.36
C GLU A 41 -1.29 8.78 -28.48
N GLU A 42 -0.42 7.77 -28.35
CA GLU A 42 -0.64 6.56 -27.55
C GLU A 42 0.00 6.64 -26.16
N GLN A 43 0.69 7.75 -25.85
CA GLN A 43 1.31 7.93 -24.54
C GLN A 43 0.24 8.11 -23.45
N PRO A 44 0.40 7.43 -22.30
CA PRO A 44 -0.59 7.49 -21.23
C PRO A 44 -0.55 8.86 -20.54
N LYS A 45 -1.73 9.45 -20.31
CA LYS A 45 -1.86 10.68 -19.50
C LYS A 45 -1.64 10.43 -18.01
N GLN A 46 -1.90 9.21 -17.54
CA GLN A 46 -1.82 8.85 -16.13
C GLN A 46 -1.22 7.45 -15.97
N ILE A 47 -0.32 7.31 -15.00
CA ILE A 47 0.25 6.03 -14.59
C ILE A 47 -0.16 5.76 -13.16
N VAL A 48 -0.78 4.62 -12.93
CA VAL A 48 -1.24 4.21 -11.59
C VAL A 48 -0.35 3.10 -11.07
N VAL A 49 0.27 3.38 -9.92
CA VAL A 49 1.26 2.51 -9.29
C VAL A 49 0.62 1.79 -8.13
N THR A 50 0.75 0.47 -8.09
CA THR A 50 0.14 -0.37 -7.02
C THR A 50 0.89 -0.27 -5.70
N ARG A 51 2.21 -0.05 -5.74
CA ARG A 51 3.09 0.01 -4.56
C ARG A 51 3.67 1.41 -4.40
N LYS A 52 3.47 2.03 -3.23
CA LYS A 52 3.99 3.38 -2.92
C LYS A 52 5.50 3.53 -3.17
N GLY A 53 6.28 2.47 -2.95
CA GLY A 53 7.73 2.49 -3.14
C GLY A 53 8.20 2.52 -4.60
N MET A 54 7.30 2.58 -5.58
CA MET A 54 7.58 2.74 -7.01
C MET A 54 7.33 4.19 -7.50
N LEU A 55 6.79 5.08 -6.64
CA LEU A 55 6.54 6.48 -6.99
C LEU A 55 7.86 7.22 -7.28
N ASP A 56 8.80 7.25 -6.33
CA ASP A 56 10.06 7.99 -6.50
C ASP A 56 10.87 7.54 -7.74
N PRO A 57 11.07 6.23 -8.00
CA PRO A 57 11.77 5.79 -9.20
C PRO A 57 11.10 6.22 -10.50
N LEU A 58 9.76 6.17 -10.56
CA LEU A 58 9.00 6.59 -11.75
C LEU A 58 9.06 8.10 -11.95
N GLU A 59 8.97 8.90 -10.88
CA GLU A 59 9.12 10.36 -10.96
C GLU A 59 10.47 10.76 -11.53
N VAL A 60 11.55 10.07 -11.14
CA VAL A 60 12.90 10.35 -11.66
C VAL A 60 13.06 9.92 -13.12
N HIS A 61 12.54 8.76 -13.51
CA HIS A 61 12.70 8.25 -14.89
C HIS A 61 11.77 8.91 -15.91
N LEU A 62 10.68 9.54 -15.46
CA LEU A 62 9.67 10.20 -16.28
C LEU A 62 9.76 11.73 -16.27
N LEU A 63 10.88 12.31 -15.82
CA LEU A 63 11.12 13.76 -15.88
C LEU A 63 11.00 14.33 -17.30
N ASP A 64 11.30 13.52 -18.32
CA ASP A 64 11.15 13.89 -19.74
C ASP A 64 9.67 14.03 -20.17
N PHE A 65 8.73 13.55 -19.36
CA PHE A 65 7.30 13.46 -19.67
C PHE A 65 6.45 14.25 -18.66
N PRO A 66 6.50 15.60 -18.69
CA PRO A 66 5.82 16.44 -17.70
C PRO A 66 4.28 16.34 -17.71
N ASN A 67 3.70 15.84 -18.80
CA ASN A 67 2.25 15.71 -18.96
C ASN A 67 1.69 14.42 -18.33
N ILE A 68 2.55 13.50 -17.90
CA ILE A 68 2.14 12.21 -17.34
C ILE A 68 1.98 12.36 -15.83
N VAL A 69 0.78 12.13 -15.33
CA VAL A 69 0.51 12.17 -13.88
C VAL A 69 0.75 10.80 -13.26
N ILE A 70 1.68 10.73 -12.32
CA ILE A 70 1.96 9.50 -11.55
C ILE A 70 1.07 9.51 -10.30
N LYS A 71 0.30 8.44 -10.10
CA LYS A 71 -0.62 8.29 -8.94
C LYS A 71 -0.36 6.98 -8.21
N GLY A 72 -0.37 7.03 -6.89
CA GLY A 72 -0.39 5.82 -6.06
C GLY A 72 -1.82 5.29 -5.89
N SER A 73 -2.01 3.98 -6.05
CA SER A 73 -3.24 3.28 -5.69
C SER A 73 -3.25 2.99 -4.19
N GLU A 74 -4.38 3.27 -3.53
CA GLU A 74 -4.65 2.79 -2.17
C GLU A 74 -5.22 1.36 -2.17
N LEU A 75 -5.69 0.89 -3.32
CA LEU A 75 -6.22 -0.46 -3.50
C LEU A 75 -5.06 -1.44 -3.69
N GLN A 76 -5.05 -2.51 -2.89
CA GLN A 76 -4.09 -3.60 -3.00
C GLN A 76 -4.56 -4.61 -4.06
N LEU A 77 -4.47 -4.23 -5.33
CA LEU A 77 -4.89 -5.09 -6.44
C LEU A 77 -3.97 -6.32 -6.60
N PRO A 78 -4.50 -7.52 -6.86
CA PRO A 78 -3.75 -8.77 -6.79
C PRO A 78 -3.07 -9.12 -8.13
N PHE A 79 -2.40 -8.17 -8.77
CA PHE A 79 -1.77 -8.40 -10.09
C PHE A 79 -0.65 -9.42 -10.07
N GLN A 80 0.03 -9.61 -8.93
CA GLN A 80 0.96 -10.71 -8.73
C GLN A 80 0.33 -12.09 -9.01
N ALA A 81 -0.99 -12.24 -8.83
CA ALA A 81 -1.68 -13.49 -9.13
C ALA A 81 -1.69 -13.83 -10.62
N CYS A 82 -1.41 -12.88 -11.53
CA CYS A 82 -1.22 -13.16 -12.96
C CYS A 82 -0.11 -14.19 -13.18
N LEU A 83 0.95 -14.20 -12.36
CA LEU A 83 2.04 -15.18 -12.45
C LEU A 83 1.59 -16.63 -12.15
N LYS A 84 0.43 -16.81 -11.51
CA LYS A 84 -0.15 -18.15 -11.24
C LYS A 84 -0.87 -18.75 -12.46
N ILE A 85 -1.07 -17.95 -13.51
CA ILE A 85 -1.66 -18.37 -14.78
C ILE A 85 -0.59 -19.10 -15.58
N GLU A 86 -0.89 -20.31 -16.02
CA GLU A 86 0.07 -21.22 -16.67
C GLU A 86 0.72 -20.61 -17.92
N LYS A 87 -0.05 -19.89 -18.76
CA LYS A 87 0.51 -19.24 -19.96
C LYS A 87 1.60 -18.22 -19.61
N PHE A 88 1.38 -17.39 -18.59
CA PHE A 88 2.36 -16.40 -18.17
C PHE A 88 3.54 -17.04 -17.43
N GLY A 89 3.26 -17.99 -16.54
CA GLY A 89 4.29 -18.74 -15.82
C GLY A 89 5.25 -19.46 -16.77
N ASP A 90 4.71 -20.20 -17.75
CA ASP A 90 5.50 -20.93 -18.73
C ASP A 90 6.32 -20.01 -19.62
N LEU A 91 5.75 -18.87 -20.03
CA LEU A 91 6.46 -17.89 -20.86
C LEU A 91 7.67 -17.30 -20.10
N ILE A 92 7.48 -16.93 -18.84
CA ILE A 92 8.54 -16.35 -18.01
C ILE A 92 9.63 -17.39 -17.73
N LEU A 93 9.26 -18.64 -17.47
CA LEU A 93 10.22 -19.72 -17.19
C LEU A 93 11.02 -20.16 -18.42
N LYS A 94 10.43 -20.07 -19.63
CA LYS A 94 11.09 -20.45 -20.89
C LYS A 94 11.93 -19.31 -21.50
N ALA A 95 11.82 -18.09 -20.99
CA ALA A 95 12.53 -16.95 -21.55
C ALA A 95 14.05 -17.05 -21.33
N THR A 96 14.81 -17.06 -22.42
CA THR A 96 16.28 -17.08 -22.42
C THR A 96 16.91 -15.69 -22.48
N GLU A 97 16.13 -14.69 -22.84
CA GLU A 97 16.55 -13.29 -22.97
C GLU A 97 15.45 -12.32 -22.48
N PRO A 98 15.79 -11.07 -22.13
CA PRO A 98 14.79 -10.06 -21.82
C PRO A 98 13.91 -9.79 -23.04
N GLN A 99 12.60 -9.94 -22.89
CA GLN A 99 11.64 -9.74 -23.98
C GLN A 99 10.39 -9.05 -23.47
N MET A 100 9.83 -8.16 -24.30
CA MET A 100 8.52 -7.58 -24.10
C MET A 100 7.49 -8.40 -24.89
N VAL A 101 6.41 -8.79 -24.23
CA VAL A 101 5.33 -9.57 -24.84
C VAL A 101 4.01 -8.83 -24.67
N LEU A 102 3.30 -8.66 -25.78
CA LEU A 102 2.00 -8.02 -25.80
C LEU A 102 0.91 -9.05 -25.52
N TYR A 103 0.02 -8.74 -24.58
CA TYR A 103 -1.14 -9.55 -24.26
C TYR A 103 -2.40 -8.70 -24.15
N ASN A 104 -3.50 -9.20 -24.69
CA ASN A 104 -4.81 -8.67 -24.35
C ASN A 104 -5.39 -9.49 -23.20
N ILE A 105 -5.37 -8.96 -21.98
CA ILE A 105 -5.86 -9.66 -20.79
C ILE A 105 -7.40 -9.84 -20.81
N TYR A 106 -8.11 -9.11 -21.65
CA TYR A 106 -9.57 -9.20 -21.79
C TYR A 106 -10.02 -10.22 -22.84
N ASP A 107 -9.09 -10.82 -23.59
CA ASP A 107 -9.41 -11.66 -24.75
C ASP A 107 -10.44 -10.97 -25.67
N ASP A 108 -11.62 -11.56 -25.85
CA ASP A 108 -12.71 -11.05 -26.69
C ASP A 108 -13.87 -10.41 -25.91
N TRP A 109 -13.76 -10.27 -24.59
CA TRP A 109 -14.85 -9.79 -23.73
C TRP A 109 -15.36 -8.39 -24.10
N LEU A 110 -14.50 -7.52 -24.63
CA LEU A 110 -14.88 -6.15 -25.02
C LEU A 110 -15.90 -6.11 -26.17
N LYS A 111 -16.19 -7.24 -26.82
CA LYS A 111 -17.26 -7.35 -27.82
C LYS A 111 -18.66 -7.42 -27.18
N SER A 112 -18.79 -8.04 -26.00
CA SER A 112 -20.09 -8.24 -25.32
C SER A 112 -20.27 -7.36 -24.09
N ILE A 113 -19.19 -7.03 -23.38
CA ILE A 113 -19.23 -6.27 -22.12
C ILE A 113 -18.40 -4.98 -22.18
N SER A 114 -18.76 -4.02 -21.33
CA SER A 114 -18.00 -2.77 -21.18
C SER A 114 -16.63 -2.99 -20.54
N SER A 115 -15.70 -2.08 -20.80
CA SER A 115 -14.35 -2.09 -20.19
C SER A 115 -14.38 -2.11 -18.66
N TYR A 116 -15.33 -1.40 -18.05
CA TYR A 116 -15.55 -1.41 -16.59
C TYR A 116 -15.89 -2.82 -16.06
N THR A 117 -16.79 -3.52 -16.76
CA THR A 117 -17.21 -4.87 -16.38
C THR A 117 -16.08 -5.87 -16.60
N ALA A 118 -15.36 -5.74 -17.72
CA ALA A 118 -14.21 -6.58 -18.04
C ALA A 118 -13.09 -6.42 -16.99
N PHE A 119 -12.77 -5.18 -16.59
CA PHE A 119 -11.81 -4.92 -15.52
C PHE A 119 -12.26 -5.50 -14.18
N SER A 120 -13.55 -5.34 -13.83
CA SER A 120 -14.12 -5.91 -12.60
C SER A 120 -14.03 -7.44 -12.58
N ARG A 121 -14.28 -8.10 -13.71
CA ARG A 121 -14.10 -9.56 -13.89
C ARG A 121 -12.65 -9.98 -13.65
N ILE A 122 -11.68 -9.26 -14.21
CA ILE A 122 -10.26 -9.56 -13.98
C ILE A 122 -9.88 -9.44 -12.52
N VAL A 123 -10.23 -8.34 -11.87
CA VAL A 123 -9.90 -8.14 -10.45
C VAL A 123 -10.49 -9.26 -9.61
N LEU A 124 -11.72 -9.69 -9.91
CA LEU A 124 -12.37 -10.81 -9.23
C LEU A 124 -11.61 -12.12 -9.44
N ILE A 125 -11.25 -12.46 -10.67
CA ILE A 125 -10.51 -13.69 -10.98
C ILE A 125 -9.13 -13.69 -10.32
N LEU A 126 -8.37 -12.60 -10.46
CA LEU A 126 -7.05 -12.47 -9.88
C LEU A 126 -7.10 -12.52 -8.35
N ARG A 127 -8.13 -11.93 -7.73
CA ARG A 127 -8.33 -12.01 -6.28
C ARG A 127 -8.64 -13.45 -5.85
N ALA A 128 -9.50 -14.15 -6.57
CA ALA A 128 -9.81 -15.55 -6.28
C ALA A 128 -8.57 -16.44 -6.40
N LEU A 129 -7.76 -16.26 -7.46
CA LEU A 129 -6.47 -16.96 -7.64
C LEU A 129 -5.44 -16.61 -6.56
N HIS A 130 -5.48 -15.38 -6.04
CA HIS A 130 -4.65 -14.96 -4.92
C HIS A 130 -5.05 -15.70 -3.63
N VAL A 131 -6.34 -15.76 -3.33
CA VAL A 131 -6.92 -16.37 -2.13
C VAL A 131 -6.81 -17.89 -2.13
N ASN A 132 -7.32 -18.55 -3.18
CA ASN A 132 -7.29 -20.00 -3.31
C ASN A 132 -7.12 -20.39 -4.77
N ASN A 133 -5.87 -20.68 -5.15
CA ASN A 133 -5.49 -20.97 -6.52
C ASN A 133 -6.19 -22.23 -7.07
N GLU A 134 -6.21 -23.32 -6.31
CA GLU A 134 -6.75 -24.59 -6.76
C GLU A 134 -8.26 -24.52 -7.00
N LYS A 135 -9.01 -23.98 -6.03
CA LYS A 135 -10.47 -23.82 -6.18
C LYS A 135 -10.81 -22.85 -7.30
N ALA A 136 -10.12 -21.71 -7.39
CA ALA A 136 -10.36 -20.75 -8.47
C ALA A 136 -10.10 -21.37 -9.85
N LYS A 137 -9.03 -22.16 -10.02
CA LYS A 137 -8.79 -22.89 -11.29
C LYS A 137 -9.87 -23.90 -11.62
N MET A 138 -10.41 -24.62 -10.63
CA MET A 138 -11.54 -25.53 -10.84
C MET A 138 -12.81 -24.79 -11.25
N LEU A 139 -13.11 -23.64 -10.61
CA LEU A 139 -14.27 -22.81 -10.95
C LEU A 139 -14.17 -22.18 -12.35
N LEU A 140 -12.96 -21.82 -12.79
CA LEU A 140 -12.74 -21.29 -14.14
C LEU A 140 -12.94 -22.38 -15.21
N LYS A 141 -12.71 -23.65 -14.90
CA LYS A 141 -12.87 -24.78 -15.83
C LYS A 141 -13.88 -25.80 -15.31
N PRO A 142 -15.18 -25.46 -15.25
CA PRO A 142 -16.20 -26.33 -14.68
C PRO A 142 -16.42 -27.61 -15.50
N ASP A 143 -16.34 -27.50 -16.84
CA ASP A 143 -16.54 -28.63 -17.76
C ASP A 143 -15.27 -28.94 -18.55
N LYS A 144 -14.96 -30.24 -18.71
CA LYS A 144 -13.83 -30.73 -19.54
C LYS A 144 -13.97 -30.40 -21.03
N THR A 145 -15.16 -30.01 -21.49
CA THR A 145 -15.44 -29.66 -22.89
C THR A 145 -14.99 -28.25 -23.25
N ASN A 146 -14.81 -27.37 -22.27
CA ASN A 146 -14.45 -25.98 -22.51
C ASN A 146 -12.94 -25.88 -22.71
N VAL A 147 -12.53 -25.88 -23.98
CA VAL A 147 -11.13 -25.74 -24.38
C VAL A 147 -10.81 -24.26 -24.56
N ASN A 148 -9.68 -23.81 -23.99
CA ASN A 148 -9.18 -22.46 -24.23
C ASN A 148 -8.63 -22.37 -25.66
N GLU A 149 -8.92 -21.28 -26.34
CA GLU A 149 -8.27 -21.00 -27.62
C GLU A 149 -6.75 -20.78 -27.41
N PRO A 150 -5.91 -21.10 -28.41
CA PRO A 150 -4.47 -20.98 -28.27
C PRO A 150 -4.00 -19.56 -27.90
N HIS A 151 -4.72 -18.54 -28.37
CA HIS A 151 -4.41 -17.13 -28.16
C HIS A 151 -5.16 -16.50 -26.97
N HIS A 152 -6.19 -17.15 -26.41
CA HIS A 152 -6.96 -16.65 -25.27
C HIS A 152 -6.35 -17.06 -23.93
N ILE A 153 -6.29 -16.14 -22.97
CA ILE A 153 -5.81 -16.43 -21.61
C ILE A 153 -6.88 -17.22 -20.84
N TRP A 154 -8.13 -16.81 -20.98
CA TRP A 154 -9.28 -17.33 -20.25
C TRP A 154 -10.04 -18.40 -21.04
N PRO A 155 -10.82 -19.26 -20.36
CA PRO A 155 -11.70 -20.20 -21.05
C PRO A 155 -12.81 -19.48 -21.81
N SER A 156 -13.12 -19.96 -22.99
CA SER A 156 -14.24 -19.45 -23.80
C SER A 156 -15.56 -19.91 -23.20
N LEU A 157 -16.19 -19.03 -22.41
CA LEU A 157 -17.48 -19.26 -21.77
C LEU A 157 -18.52 -18.26 -22.29
N ASN A 158 -19.79 -18.68 -22.32
CA ASN A 158 -20.90 -17.79 -22.63
C ASN A 158 -21.17 -16.80 -21.48
N ASP A 159 -21.85 -15.68 -21.76
CA ASP A 159 -22.13 -14.65 -20.75
C ASP A 159 -22.91 -15.18 -19.53
N GLU A 160 -23.86 -16.11 -19.73
CA GLU A 160 -24.59 -16.77 -18.62
C GLU A 160 -23.69 -17.67 -17.77
N GLN A 161 -22.71 -18.33 -18.38
CA GLN A 161 -21.74 -19.15 -17.66
C GLN A 161 -20.78 -18.27 -16.88
N TRP A 162 -20.31 -17.17 -17.48
CA TRP A 162 -19.50 -16.16 -16.79
C TRP A 162 -20.20 -15.61 -15.56
N LEU A 163 -21.51 -15.32 -15.63
CA LEU A 163 -22.26 -14.83 -14.48
C LEU A 163 -22.25 -15.83 -13.31
N LYS A 164 -22.38 -17.13 -13.59
CA LYS A 164 -22.31 -18.19 -12.55
C LYS A 164 -20.92 -18.27 -11.95
N VAL A 165 -19.88 -18.31 -12.80
CA VAL A 165 -18.48 -18.36 -12.35
C VAL A 165 -18.12 -17.12 -11.52
N GLU A 166 -18.56 -15.92 -11.92
CA GLU A 166 -18.33 -14.69 -11.15
C GLU A 166 -18.99 -14.74 -9.77
N CYS A 167 -20.23 -15.25 -9.66
CA CYS A 167 -20.88 -15.44 -8.37
C CYS A 167 -20.08 -16.42 -7.48
N GLU A 168 -19.65 -17.55 -8.03
CA GLU A 168 -18.88 -18.55 -7.27
C GLU A 168 -17.49 -18.03 -6.84
N LEU A 169 -16.81 -17.27 -7.70
CA LEU A 169 -15.53 -16.64 -7.37
C LEU A 169 -15.70 -15.57 -6.27
N ARG A 170 -16.79 -14.79 -6.34
CA ARG A 170 -17.13 -13.80 -5.30
C ARG A 170 -17.35 -14.49 -3.96
N ASP A 171 -18.15 -15.55 -3.94
CA ASP A 171 -18.46 -16.30 -2.72
C ASP A 171 -17.21 -16.96 -2.14
N LEU A 172 -16.30 -17.46 -2.97
CA LEU A 172 -15.01 -18.01 -2.55
C LEU A 172 -14.16 -16.96 -1.80
N ILE A 173 -14.06 -15.74 -2.34
CA ILE A 173 -13.29 -14.64 -1.72
C ILE A 173 -13.92 -14.21 -0.40
N ILE A 174 -15.24 -14.00 -0.40
CA ILE A 174 -15.97 -13.55 0.79
C ILE A 174 -15.92 -14.61 1.90
N SER A 175 -16.07 -15.90 1.54
CA SER A 175 -15.99 -17.01 2.49
C SER A 175 -14.60 -17.10 3.15
N ASP A 176 -13.53 -16.90 2.39
CA ASP A 176 -12.17 -16.89 2.94
C ASP A 176 -11.95 -15.70 3.89
N TYR A 177 -12.40 -14.50 3.51
CA TYR A 177 -12.33 -13.32 4.38
C TYR A 177 -13.11 -13.52 5.69
N ALA A 178 -14.33 -14.04 5.59
CA ALA A 178 -15.20 -14.34 6.73
C ALA A 178 -14.53 -15.32 7.70
N LYS A 179 -13.90 -16.38 7.18
CA LYS A 179 -13.15 -17.36 7.99
C LYS A 179 -11.93 -16.76 8.66
N LYS A 180 -11.15 -15.93 7.95
CA LYS A 180 -9.93 -15.29 8.50
C LYS A 180 -10.24 -14.28 9.60
N ASN A 181 -11.35 -13.57 9.48
CA ASN A 181 -11.72 -12.50 10.41
C ASN A 181 -12.82 -12.90 11.40
N ASN A 182 -13.28 -14.15 11.36
CA ASN A 182 -14.41 -14.65 12.16
C ASN A 182 -15.67 -13.78 12.04
N VAL A 183 -16.01 -13.36 10.82
CA VAL A 183 -17.19 -12.52 10.52
C VAL A 183 -18.23 -13.34 9.76
N ASN A 184 -19.50 -13.16 10.11
CA ASN A 184 -20.60 -13.77 9.35
C ASN A 184 -20.74 -13.12 7.97
N THR A 185 -20.76 -13.91 6.91
CA THR A 185 -20.88 -13.43 5.52
C THR A 185 -22.15 -12.61 5.28
N SER A 186 -23.25 -12.96 5.95
CA SER A 186 -24.53 -12.26 5.86
C SER A 186 -24.55 -10.89 6.55
N ALA A 187 -23.57 -10.60 7.40
CA ALA A 187 -23.45 -9.32 8.09
C ALA A 187 -22.75 -8.25 7.23
N LEU A 188 -22.10 -8.66 6.12
CA LEU A 188 -21.36 -7.75 5.25
C LEU A 188 -22.32 -6.99 4.33
N THR A 189 -22.14 -5.67 4.25
CA THR A 189 -22.83 -4.81 3.29
C THR A 189 -22.22 -4.96 1.89
N GLN A 190 -22.96 -4.58 0.84
CA GLN A 190 -22.47 -4.63 -0.54
C GLN A 190 -21.23 -3.75 -0.76
N SER A 191 -21.13 -2.62 -0.05
CA SER A 191 -19.93 -1.77 -0.06
C SER A 191 -18.72 -2.49 0.52
N GLU A 192 -18.87 -3.16 1.66
CA GLU A 192 -17.78 -3.92 2.29
C GLU A 192 -17.37 -5.10 1.42
N MET A 193 -18.32 -5.84 0.84
CA MET A 193 -18.01 -6.94 -0.10
C MET A 193 -17.18 -6.45 -1.29
N ARG A 194 -17.56 -5.32 -1.90
CA ARG A 194 -16.79 -4.69 -2.97
C ARG A 194 -15.38 -4.29 -2.50
N ASP A 195 -15.28 -3.68 -1.34
CA ASP A 195 -14.01 -3.20 -0.79
C ASP A 195 -13.06 -4.38 -0.47
N ILE A 196 -13.59 -5.53 -0.02
CA ILE A 196 -12.83 -6.77 0.19
C ILE A 196 -12.23 -7.25 -1.14
N ILE A 197 -13.05 -7.27 -2.20
CA ILE A 197 -12.63 -7.74 -3.53
C ILE A 197 -11.58 -6.79 -4.12
N LEU A 198 -11.78 -5.48 -3.99
CA LEU A 198 -10.84 -4.46 -4.45
C LEU A 198 -9.56 -4.39 -3.59
N GLY A 199 -9.58 -4.97 -2.38
CA GLY A 199 -8.43 -4.99 -1.48
C GLY A 199 -8.18 -3.64 -0.82
N ALA A 200 -9.25 -2.91 -0.49
CA ALA A 200 -9.16 -1.74 0.37
C ALA A 200 -8.91 -2.17 1.82
N GLU A 201 -8.22 -1.32 2.59
CA GLU A 201 -8.07 -1.53 4.04
C GLU A 201 -9.41 -1.30 4.73
N ILE A 202 -10.15 -2.38 4.91
CA ILE A 202 -11.37 -2.36 5.74
C ILE A 202 -10.90 -2.53 7.17
N ALA A 203 -11.11 -1.50 7.99
CA ALA A 203 -11.07 -1.69 9.44
C ALA A 203 -12.05 -2.82 9.75
N PRO A 204 -11.61 -3.96 10.35
CA PRO A 204 -12.50 -5.06 10.63
C PRO A 204 -13.75 -4.49 11.29
N PRO A 205 -14.98 -4.82 10.83
CA PRO A 205 -16.18 -4.34 11.48
C PRO A 205 -16.02 -4.72 12.94
N SER A 206 -15.87 -3.72 13.81
CA SER A 206 -15.47 -3.99 15.19
C SER A 206 -16.47 -4.98 15.77
N GLN A 207 -16.02 -5.92 16.58
CA GLN A 207 -16.95 -6.80 17.33
C GLN A 207 -18.02 -5.95 18.05
N GLN A 208 -17.66 -4.71 18.40
CA GLN A 208 -18.55 -3.68 18.89
C GLN A 208 -19.66 -3.28 17.89
N ARG A 209 -19.39 -3.04 16.59
CA ARG A 209 -20.46 -2.79 15.60
C ARG A 209 -21.37 -4.00 15.41
N GLN A 210 -20.83 -5.21 15.49
CA GLN A 210 -21.62 -6.44 15.39
C GLN A 210 -22.51 -6.62 16.62
N GLN A 211 -21.93 -6.46 17.82
CA GLN A 211 -22.67 -6.43 19.08
C GLN A 211 -23.67 -5.28 19.10
N ILE A 212 -23.37 -4.09 18.58
CA ILE A 212 -24.32 -2.97 18.52
C ILE A 212 -25.44 -3.27 17.53
N ALA A 213 -25.19 -3.88 16.38
CA ALA A 213 -26.25 -4.26 15.45
C ALA A 213 -27.14 -5.38 16.04
N GLU A 214 -26.56 -6.33 16.76
CA GLU A 214 -27.24 -7.44 17.42
C GLU A 214 -28.00 -6.97 18.66
N ILE A 215 -27.40 -6.05 19.43
CA ILE A 215 -28.02 -5.32 20.55
C ILE A 215 -29.06 -4.33 20.03
N GLU A 216 -28.92 -3.64 18.90
CA GLU A 216 -29.97 -2.76 18.33
C GLU A 216 -31.17 -3.59 17.85
N LYS A 217 -30.90 -4.79 17.34
CA LYS A 217 -31.95 -5.75 16.99
C LYS A 217 -32.68 -6.29 18.22
N GLN A 218 -31.99 -6.41 19.37
CA GLN A 218 -32.55 -6.81 20.67
C GLN A 218 -33.09 -5.62 21.52
N SER A 219 -32.55 -4.41 21.37
CA SER A 219 -32.82 -3.23 22.20
C SER A 219 -34.00 -2.42 21.71
N ARG A 220 -34.52 -2.73 20.50
CA ARG A 220 -35.89 -2.38 20.14
C ARG A 220 -36.92 -2.93 21.14
N GLU A 221 -36.56 -3.87 22.02
CA GLU A 221 -37.45 -4.42 23.03
C GLU A 221 -37.11 -4.06 24.49
N THR A 222 -35.97 -3.42 24.80
CA THR A 222 -35.68 -3.04 26.21
C THR A 222 -34.67 -1.89 26.31
N THR A 223 -35.15 -0.68 26.62
CA THR A 223 -34.31 0.52 26.81
C THR A 223 -33.99 0.73 28.30
N GLN A 224 -32.78 0.40 28.73
CA GLN A 224 -32.12 0.99 29.91
C GLN A 224 -30.62 1.19 29.62
N LEU A 225 -30.17 2.44 29.50
CA LEU A 225 -28.77 2.81 29.31
C LEU A 225 -28.11 3.08 30.68
N THR A 226 -27.00 2.41 30.97
CA THR A 226 -26.16 2.66 32.16
C THR A 226 -25.05 3.68 31.81
N ALA A 227 -25.08 4.85 32.45
CA ALA A 227 -24.07 5.91 32.28
C ALA A 227 -22.97 5.79 33.35
N VAL A 228 -21.71 6.02 32.98
CA VAL A 228 -20.56 6.01 33.92
C VAL A 228 -20.13 7.45 34.20
N THR A 229 -20.12 7.83 35.48
CA THR A 229 -19.67 9.14 35.97
C THR A 229 -18.24 9.08 36.48
N THR A 230 -17.35 9.90 35.91
CA THR A 230 -15.95 10.04 36.35
C THR A 230 -15.77 11.40 37.02
N ARG A 231 -15.17 11.41 38.22
CA ARG A 231 -14.85 12.64 38.97
C ARG A 231 -13.36 12.96 38.83
N THR A 232 -13.02 14.17 38.39
CA THR A 232 -11.64 14.66 38.33
C THR A 232 -11.56 16.08 38.87
N THR A 233 -10.46 16.44 39.52
CA THR A 233 -10.23 17.78 40.09
C THR A 233 -9.32 18.60 39.18
N ILE A 234 -9.71 19.84 38.86
CA ILE A 234 -8.85 20.78 38.12
C ILE A 234 -7.76 21.32 39.06
N VAL A 235 -6.67 21.86 38.51
CA VAL A 235 -5.54 22.49 39.24
C VAL A 235 -5.99 23.57 40.25
N HIS A 236 -7.19 24.15 40.08
CA HIS A 236 -7.77 25.14 40.99
C HIS A 236 -8.65 24.55 42.12
N GLY A 237 -8.72 23.23 42.26
CA GLY A 237 -9.46 22.55 43.34
C GLY A 237 -10.94 22.31 43.07
N ASP A 238 -11.47 22.74 41.93
CA ASP A 238 -12.87 22.51 41.54
C ASP A 238 -13.08 21.06 41.04
N GLU A 239 -14.14 20.42 41.52
CA GLU A 239 -14.56 19.07 41.11
C GLU A 239 -15.32 19.11 39.78
N LEU A 240 -14.79 18.40 38.78
CA LEU A 240 -15.41 18.21 37.48
C LEU A 240 -16.03 16.80 37.42
N ILE A 241 -17.34 16.72 37.18
CA ILE A 241 -18.08 15.45 37.05
C ILE A 241 -18.42 15.25 35.58
N ILE A 242 -17.72 14.34 34.90
CA ILE A 242 -17.97 13.99 33.50
C ILE A 242 -18.87 12.74 33.49
N THR A 243 -20.07 12.87 32.91
CA THR A 243 -20.96 11.73 32.70
C THR A 243 -20.80 11.26 31.26
N THR A 244 -20.14 10.12 31.10
CA THR A 244 -19.94 9.52 29.78
C THR A 244 -20.97 8.41 29.59
N THR A 245 -21.86 8.60 28.62
CA THR A 245 -22.92 7.64 28.27
C THR A 245 -22.49 6.67 27.16
N SER A 246 -21.38 6.95 26.48
CA SER A 246 -20.89 6.17 25.34
C SER A 246 -19.51 5.54 25.62
N PRO A 247 -19.31 4.23 25.39
CA PRO A 247 -18.02 3.56 25.53
C PRO A 247 -16.91 4.14 24.64
N TYR A 248 -17.28 4.86 23.58
CA TYR A 248 -16.35 5.49 22.63
C TYR A 248 -15.50 6.60 23.27
N GLU A 249 -16.06 7.36 24.21
CA GLU A 249 -15.40 8.50 24.84
C GLU A 249 -14.36 8.09 25.90
N GLN A 250 -14.28 6.79 26.25
CA GLN A 250 -13.30 6.24 27.20
C GLN A 250 -11.98 5.84 26.52
N GLN A 251 -11.89 5.85 25.19
CA GLN A 251 -10.68 5.43 24.48
C GLN A 251 -9.67 6.59 24.41
N ALA A 252 -8.50 6.40 25.03
CA ALA A 252 -7.39 7.34 24.93
C ALA A 252 -6.87 7.38 23.49
N PHE A 253 -6.94 8.55 22.86
CA PHE A 253 -6.40 8.78 21.52
C PHE A 253 -4.89 8.98 21.58
N THR A 254 -4.13 8.05 21.01
CA THR A 254 -2.69 8.20 20.76
C THR A 254 -2.46 8.69 19.33
N SER A 255 -1.85 9.86 19.14
CA SER A 255 -1.45 10.33 17.80
C SER A 255 -0.28 9.51 17.25
N LYS A 256 -0.32 9.16 15.96
CA LYS A 256 0.71 8.33 15.27
C LYS A 256 2.12 8.93 15.28
N THR A 257 2.24 10.23 15.50
CA THR A 257 3.52 10.94 15.60
C THR A 257 3.87 11.12 17.06
N ASP A 258 4.83 10.34 17.53
CA ASP A 258 5.38 10.41 18.88
C ASP A 258 6.38 11.58 19.03
N TRP A 259 5.96 12.76 18.56
CA TRP A 259 6.74 14.00 18.66
C TRP A 259 6.99 14.37 20.12
N ARG A 260 6.07 13.98 21.01
CA ARG A 260 6.13 14.30 22.43
C ARG A 260 7.25 13.54 23.14
N VAL A 261 7.40 12.24 22.89
CA VAL A 261 8.53 11.48 23.43
C VAL A 261 9.85 12.01 22.86
N ARG A 262 9.91 12.34 21.56
CA ARG A 262 11.11 12.92 20.95
C ARG A 262 11.48 14.29 21.55
N ALA A 263 10.50 15.15 21.77
CA ALA A 263 10.71 16.46 22.40
C ALA A 263 11.20 16.33 23.85
N ILE A 264 10.60 15.42 24.63
CA ILE A 264 11.01 15.12 26.01
C ILE A 264 12.41 14.47 26.05
N SER A 265 12.75 13.62 25.08
CA SER A 265 14.10 13.07 24.99
C SER A 265 15.14 14.11 24.60
N ALA A 266 14.79 15.05 23.71
CA ALA A 266 15.70 16.10 23.26
C ALA A 266 16.08 17.07 24.39
N THR A 267 15.19 17.29 25.37
CA THR A 267 15.53 18.07 26.58
C THR A 267 16.63 17.43 27.43
N ASN A 268 16.92 16.14 27.27
CA ASN A 268 18.01 15.46 27.98
C ASN A 268 19.33 15.43 27.20
N LEU A 269 19.40 16.05 26.00
CA LEU A 269 20.59 16.01 25.16
C LEU A 269 21.82 16.64 25.83
N TYR A 270 21.64 17.66 26.67
CA TYR A 270 22.73 18.31 27.41
C TYR A 270 23.46 17.34 28.36
N LEU A 271 22.82 16.25 28.80
CA LEU A 271 23.47 15.22 29.63
C LEU A 271 24.55 14.46 28.84
N HIS A 272 24.43 14.38 27.51
CA HIS A 272 25.41 13.75 26.63
C HIS A 272 26.67 14.60 26.42
N GLU A 273 26.69 15.87 26.84
CA GLU A 273 27.86 16.76 26.75
C GLU A 273 28.97 16.39 27.74
N THR A 274 28.76 15.43 28.64
CA THR A 274 29.77 15.02 29.63
C THR A 274 30.75 13.94 29.12
N GLY A 275 30.47 13.34 27.95
CA GLY A 275 31.27 12.26 27.37
C GLY A 275 31.62 12.51 25.90
N TYR A 276 32.49 13.48 25.63
CA TYR A 276 33.03 13.68 24.29
C TYR A 276 34.16 12.68 24.02
N ASN A 277 33.94 11.80 23.05
CA ASN A 277 35.02 10.97 22.50
C ASN A 277 35.68 11.76 21.36
N VAL A 278 36.92 12.19 21.56
CA VAL A 278 37.74 12.81 20.52
C VAL A 278 38.48 11.69 19.80
N ALA A 279 38.09 11.40 18.57
CA ALA A 279 38.86 10.49 17.75
C ALA A 279 40.19 11.15 17.38
N THR A 280 41.27 10.44 17.66
CA THR A 280 42.63 10.88 17.40
C THR A 280 43.24 9.93 16.39
N MET A 281 43.54 10.44 15.19
CA MET A 281 44.26 9.71 14.15
C MET A 281 45.72 10.14 14.15
N SER A 282 46.65 9.20 14.25
CA SER A 282 48.08 9.49 14.30
C SER A 282 48.57 10.02 12.95
N LEU A 283 49.07 11.26 12.90
CA LEU A 283 49.80 11.78 11.75
C LEU A 283 51.28 11.36 11.85
N GLN A 284 51.65 10.25 11.19
CA GLN A 284 53.05 9.85 11.07
C GLN A 284 53.77 10.77 10.07
N CYS A 285 54.52 11.76 10.57
CA CYS A 285 55.61 12.37 9.80
C CYS A 285 56.81 11.41 9.84
N GLN A 286 57.16 10.81 8.70
CA GLN A 286 58.35 9.98 8.58
C GLN A 286 59.62 10.83 8.75
N GLY A 287 60.24 10.75 9.93
CA GLY A 287 61.57 11.28 10.23
C GLY A 287 62.50 10.16 10.69
N SER A 288 63.62 10.01 10.00
CA SER A 288 64.62 8.95 10.19
C SER A 288 65.59 9.22 11.36
N VAL A 289 65.69 8.24 12.28
CA VAL A 289 66.89 7.79 13.06
C VAL A 289 67.40 8.77 14.17
N ALA A 290 67.79 8.44 15.41
CA ALA A 290 68.10 7.23 16.20
C ALA A 290 68.05 7.53 17.73
N GLU A 291 67.99 6.45 18.54
CA GLU A 291 68.38 6.30 19.98
C GLU A 291 67.62 7.12 21.04
N SER A 292 67.28 6.64 22.25
CA SER A 292 67.42 5.37 22.98
C SER A 292 66.58 5.45 24.28
N ALA A 293 66.07 4.31 24.77
CA ALA A 293 65.59 4.01 26.14
C ALA A 293 64.40 4.86 26.68
N VAL A 294 63.49 4.45 27.59
CA VAL A 294 63.38 3.42 28.64
C VAL A 294 61.86 3.18 28.86
N ASP A 295 61.49 2.02 29.40
CA ASP A 295 60.20 1.59 29.97
C ASP A 295 59.15 2.65 30.36
N ALA A 296 57.88 2.41 29.98
CA ALA A 296 56.74 2.35 30.91
C ALA A 296 55.44 1.96 30.20
N SER A 297 54.80 0.94 30.78
CA SER A 297 53.47 0.40 30.50
C SER A 297 52.33 1.43 30.62
N SER A 298 51.45 1.51 29.62
CA SER A 298 50.00 1.68 29.81
C SER A 298 49.26 1.50 28.49
N ASP A 299 48.34 0.51 28.45
CA ASP A 299 47.41 0.25 27.36
C ASP A 299 46.38 1.39 27.21
N VAL A 300 46.23 1.90 25.99
CA VAL A 300 45.15 2.82 25.58
C VAL A 300 44.55 2.26 24.30
N GLU A 301 43.30 1.79 24.37
CA GLU A 301 42.48 1.44 23.21
C GLU A 301 41.57 2.62 22.84
N ILE A 302 41.67 3.12 21.61
CA ILE A 302 40.83 4.19 21.05
C ILE A 302 39.93 3.60 19.95
N HIS A 303 38.63 3.83 20.07
CA HIS A 303 37.63 3.63 19.02
C HIS A 303 37.42 4.94 18.21
N GLY A 304 37.41 4.83 16.88
CA GLY A 304 37.26 5.94 15.93
C GLY A 304 35.80 6.25 15.52
N GLU A 305 35.43 7.52 15.72
CA GLU A 305 34.95 8.53 14.75
C GLU A 305 33.76 8.27 13.80
N LEU A 306 32.79 9.21 13.84
CA LEU A 306 31.99 9.64 12.68
C LEU A 306 31.58 11.11 12.85
N GLU A 307 31.82 11.90 11.79
CA GLU A 307 31.77 13.35 11.70
C GLU A 307 30.35 13.97 11.79
N LEU A 308 30.30 15.16 12.40
CA LEU A 308 29.15 16.06 12.50
C LEU A 308 29.12 17.03 11.32
N GLY A 309 28.11 16.88 10.45
CA GLY A 309 27.69 17.92 9.50
C GLY A 309 26.61 18.80 10.13
N ALA A 310 26.94 20.06 10.38
CA ALA A 310 26.04 21.08 10.93
C ALA A 310 24.89 21.40 9.96
N LEU A 311 23.67 21.51 10.49
CA LEU A 311 22.60 22.31 9.88
C LEU A 311 21.97 23.20 10.94
N THR A 312 22.16 24.49 10.75
CA THR A 312 21.45 25.57 11.41
C THR A 312 20.10 25.76 10.72
N SER A 313 19.00 25.75 11.48
CA SER A 313 17.77 26.45 11.07
C SER A 313 16.96 26.82 12.31
N SER A 314 16.70 28.11 12.41
CA SER A 314 16.02 28.83 13.49
C SER A 314 14.66 28.22 13.87
N LEU A 315 14.42 28.10 15.18
CA LEU A 315 13.09 27.84 15.75
C LEU A 315 12.23 29.12 15.62
N GLU A 316 11.16 29.05 14.84
CA GLU A 316 10.01 29.94 15.02
C GLU A 316 9.00 29.30 16.00
N HIS A 317 8.67 30.03 17.06
CA HIS A 317 7.62 29.67 18.00
C HIS A 317 6.23 29.97 17.40
N PRO A 318 5.22 29.08 17.54
CA PRO A 318 3.84 29.48 17.44
C PRO A 318 3.29 29.74 18.85
N GLY A 319 3.01 31.02 19.13
CA GLY A 319 2.18 31.45 20.24
C GLY A 319 0.73 30.98 20.06
N GLY A 320 0.07 30.68 21.17
CA GLY A 320 -1.34 30.30 21.19
C GLY A 320 -2.28 31.50 21.09
N ALA A 321 -3.48 31.27 20.56
CA ALA A 321 -4.69 31.98 20.96
C ALA A 321 -5.94 31.19 20.53
N LEU A 322 -6.78 30.88 21.52
CA LEU A 322 -8.20 30.60 21.35
C LEU A 322 -8.88 31.78 20.62
N GLY A 323 -9.79 31.47 19.69
CA GLY A 323 -10.74 32.45 19.18
C GLY A 323 -11.60 31.94 18.03
N GLU A 324 -12.91 31.99 18.23
CA GLU A 324 -13.97 32.06 17.21
C GLU A 324 -14.52 30.75 16.59
N LEU A 325 -15.43 30.13 17.35
CA LEU A 325 -16.58 29.40 16.83
C LEU A 325 -17.61 30.40 16.22
N LYS A 326 -17.75 30.45 14.90
CA LYS A 326 -18.99 30.92 14.24
C LYS A 326 -19.27 30.15 12.93
N HIS A 327 -20.40 29.43 12.94
CA HIS A 327 -21.35 29.19 11.84
C HIS A 327 -20.82 28.65 10.50
N ALA A 328 -20.86 27.33 10.31
CA ALA A 328 -20.95 26.70 9.00
C ALA A 328 -22.26 25.90 8.87
N ARG A 329 -23.18 26.43 8.06
CA ARG A 329 -24.45 25.81 7.66
C ARG A 329 -24.23 24.44 7.01
N ARG A 330 -25.13 23.51 7.33
CA ARG A 330 -25.34 22.23 6.63
C ARG A 330 -25.33 22.42 5.12
N ARG A 331 -24.42 21.75 4.41
CA ARG A 331 -24.54 21.47 2.98
C ARG A 331 -24.62 19.95 2.80
N HIS A 332 -25.71 19.50 2.19
CA HIS A 332 -25.87 18.14 1.70
C HIS A 332 -24.75 17.80 0.70
N PRO A 333 -24.27 16.54 0.65
CA PRO A 333 -23.29 16.15 -0.34
C PRO A 333 -23.96 16.16 -1.72
N ARG A 334 -23.44 16.99 -2.63
CA ARG A 334 -23.76 16.89 -4.06
C ARG A 334 -22.89 15.79 -4.67
N PRO A 335 -23.42 15.02 -5.63
CA PRO A 335 -22.66 13.96 -6.30
C PRO A 335 -21.49 14.55 -7.08
N ILE A 336 -20.34 13.87 -7.02
CA ILE A 336 -19.10 14.20 -7.73
C ILE A 336 -19.32 13.90 -9.23
N PRO A 337 -19.25 14.89 -10.14
CA PRO A 337 -19.46 14.66 -11.56
C PRO A 337 -18.12 14.63 -12.30
N TRP A 338 -17.52 13.43 -12.49
CA TRP A 338 -16.48 13.18 -13.51
C TRP A 338 -16.38 11.67 -13.83
N LEU A 339 -17.16 11.20 -14.80
CA LEU A 339 -16.75 10.15 -15.74
C LEU A 339 -17.80 10.04 -16.88
N GLU A 340 -17.97 11.12 -17.63
CA GLU A 340 -18.56 11.02 -18.97
C GLU A 340 -17.47 11.35 -19.98
N ASP A 341 -17.39 10.45 -20.97
CA ASP A 341 -16.57 10.40 -22.17
C ASP A 341 -15.04 10.24 -22.05
N GLU A 342 -14.57 9.29 -22.87
CA GLU A 342 -13.18 8.90 -23.16
C GLU A 342 -12.51 8.02 -22.09
N GLY A 343 -12.54 6.70 -22.33
CA GLY A 343 -11.95 5.68 -21.45
C GLY A 343 -10.45 5.88 -21.27
N PRO A 344 -9.94 6.04 -20.02
CA PRO A 344 -8.51 6.19 -19.80
C PRO A 344 -7.79 4.84 -20.01
N GLN A 345 -6.74 4.86 -20.82
CA GLN A 345 -5.73 3.79 -20.87
C GLN A 345 -5.01 3.75 -19.51
N ILE A 346 -5.42 2.83 -18.64
CA ILE A 346 -4.78 2.63 -17.33
C ILE A 346 -3.70 1.58 -17.50
N TRP A 347 -2.44 2.00 -17.36
CA TRP A 347 -1.28 1.12 -17.29
C TRP A 347 -0.99 0.80 -15.83
N VAL A 348 -1.02 -0.49 -15.47
CA VAL A 348 -0.69 -0.97 -14.13
C VAL A 348 0.75 -1.43 -14.13
N VAL A 349 1.57 -0.76 -13.32
CA VAL A 349 2.97 -1.13 -13.08
C VAL A 349 3.09 -1.67 -11.65
N GLU A 350 3.65 -2.88 -11.48
CA GLU A 350 3.91 -3.52 -10.18
C GLU A 350 5.40 -3.51 -9.79
#